data_AF-A0A1Q7RP34-F1
#
_entry.id   AF-A0A1Q7RP34-F1
#
_cell.length_a   1.000
_cell.length_b   1.000
_cell.length_c   1.000
_cell.angle_alpha   90.00
_cell.angle_beta   90.00
_cell.angle_gamma   90.00
#
_symmetry.space_group_name_H-M   'P 1'
#
loop_
_entity.id
_entity.type
_entity.pdbx_description
1 polymer ?
#
loop_
_entity_poly.entity_id
_entity_poly.type
_entity_poly.pdbx_seq_one_letter_code
_entity_poly.pdbx_strand_id
1 'polypeptide(L)'
;MEPSSATDHKIEPEFLGPLGDRPLAESAGKSSPDDLFPGASKFLSGRHQRKRRQQWNAVRPMVRRLLQPGEHVLHVVYAQQVPPLLHCVGLGHFVYAYHQVLLVVTDQRIIEALLNFRASGPGTRLRSYPYRHLSALKLSFGKLTAVPAQGRKQGWRLRTGGDKKLLNLLLPRLQKRLLAEGAAHAEALPLWHCPRCGAGTPPAPESCSACRTRFRSTRVATLLSLAFPGAGLLYLGYPFLALHDFLVESMIFFVWLALMSGASETDGIVPALLLGGLFFLITKIESIHLGRVLGARSIPEPEGRRETAGKLAVAGGVLSALLVVGAFPLAASVRPRLERDLDVSTDDGSWSGSRRPADWAFSKDDPSGRSQWTHARTGAHITVFAHPQSLLHDQEEFHHDYSAEMKQQVVSTLVDDGQIPAPFHGFRYVGVMKTKTDQEVVLMQYFLYDQDGHDIHQISLAVPREDADAGEALVVDFLHHARFIDAIAPQR
;
A
#
# COMPACT_ATOMS: atom_id res chain seq x y z
N MET A 1 44.42 -26.91 26.59
CA MET A 1 43.78 -25.68 27.09
C MET A 1 42.47 -26.07 27.72
N GLU A 2 42.43 -26.13 29.04
CA GLU A 2 41.23 -26.51 29.79
C GLU A 2 40.10 -25.48 29.57
N PRO A 3 38.84 -25.93 29.44
CA PRO A 3 37.72 -25.01 29.36
C PRO A 3 37.55 -24.32 30.71
N SER A 4 37.86 -23.02 30.72
CA SER A 4 37.53 -22.10 31.81
C SER A 4 36.11 -22.37 32.31
N SER A 5 36.03 -22.79 33.57
CA SER A 5 34.79 -23.06 34.30
C SER A 5 33.80 -21.93 34.08
N ALA A 6 32.56 -22.28 33.73
CA ALA A 6 31.45 -21.37 33.57
C ALA A 6 31.24 -20.55 34.87
N THR A 7 31.84 -19.37 34.94
CA THR A 7 31.43 -18.32 35.87
C THR A 7 30.05 -17.87 35.44
N ASP A 8 29.03 -18.49 36.02
CA ASP A 8 27.66 -18.03 35.94
C ASP A 8 27.67 -16.60 36.49
N HIS A 9 27.52 -15.58 35.63
CA HIS A 9 27.50 -14.19 36.11
C HIS A 9 26.35 -14.09 37.10
N LYS A 10 26.70 -14.06 38.38
CA LYS A 10 25.77 -14.07 39.48
C LYS A 10 25.04 -12.73 39.44
N ILE A 11 23.70 -12.79 39.37
CA ILE A 11 22.86 -11.60 39.50
C ILE A 11 22.93 -11.24 40.99
N GLU A 12 23.95 -10.49 41.35
CA GLU A 12 24.23 -10.09 42.72
C GLU A 12 23.74 -8.65 42.93
N PRO A 13 22.50 -8.44 43.38
CA PRO A 13 22.04 -7.11 43.83
C PRO A 13 22.83 -6.62 45.05
N GLU A 14 23.55 -7.54 45.71
CA GLU A 14 24.45 -7.34 46.83
C GLU A 14 25.76 -6.62 46.44
N PHE A 15 26.08 -6.51 45.14
CA PHE A 15 27.27 -5.79 44.62
C PHE A 15 27.01 -4.35 44.15
N LEU A 16 25.94 -3.70 44.62
CA LEU A 16 25.77 -2.24 44.46
C LEU A 16 26.80 -1.40 45.26
N GLY A 17 27.80 -2.01 45.92
CA GLY A 17 28.53 -1.36 47.02
C GLY A 17 27.58 -1.04 48.19
N PRO A 18 28.03 -0.45 49.31
CA PRO A 18 27.16 -0.21 50.45
C PRO A 18 26.04 0.75 50.03
N LEU A 19 24.84 0.20 49.95
CA LEU A 19 23.58 0.92 49.97
C LEU A 19 23.36 1.52 51.38
N GLY A 20 24.31 2.32 51.90
CA GLY A 20 24.08 3.07 53.14
C GLY A 20 23.02 4.16 52.88
N ASP A 21 21.92 4.30 53.61
CA ASP A 21 21.49 3.68 54.87
C ASP A 21 20.12 2.98 54.76
N ARG A 22 19.73 2.49 53.57
CA ARG A 22 18.60 1.56 53.39
C ARG A 22 18.83 0.68 52.16
N PRO A 23 19.05 -0.64 52.31
CA PRO A 23 19.09 -1.53 51.18
C PRO A 23 17.77 -1.48 50.41
N LEU A 24 17.84 -1.56 49.08
CA LEU A 24 16.67 -1.83 48.25
C LEU A 24 15.92 -3.07 48.78
N ALA A 25 16.62 -4.02 49.40
CA ALA A 25 16.04 -5.17 50.11
C ALA A 25 15.11 -4.80 51.28
N GLU A 26 15.43 -3.81 52.12
CA GLU A 26 14.54 -3.36 53.21
C GLU A 26 13.26 -2.72 52.68
N SER A 27 13.39 -1.96 51.59
CA SER A 27 12.24 -1.34 50.92
C SER A 27 11.50 -2.30 49.98
N ALA A 28 12.06 -3.46 49.63
CA ALA A 28 11.49 -4.41 48.67
C ALA A 28 10.86 -5.66 49.31
N GLY A 29 11.02 -5.89 50.62
CA GLY A 29 10.38 -7.00 51.34
C GLY A 29 11.04 -8.36 51.08
N LYS A 30 10.45 -9.45 51.61
CA LYS A 30 10.95 -10.82 51.41
C LYS A 30 10.93 -11.18 49.93
N SER A 31 12.04 -11.74 49.42
CA SER A 31 12.12 -12.26 48.05
C SER A 31 11.20 -13.46 47.85
N SER A 32 10.57 -13.54 46.68
CA SER A 32 9.82 -14.72 46.23
C SER A 32 10.72 -15.63 45.37
N PRO A 33 10.51 -16.96 45.34
CA PRO A 33 11.23 -17.85 44.42
C PRO A 33 11.07 -17.46 42.94
N ASP A 34 9.96 -16.82 42.59
CA ASP A 34 9.70 -16.34 41.24
C ASP A 34 10.47 -15.04 40.91
N ASP A 35 11.07 -14.36 41.90
CA ASP A 35 11.74 -13.08 41.74
C ASP A 35 13.01 -13.20 40.89
N LEU A 36 13.05 -12.45 39.77
CA LEU A 36 14.27 -12.33 38.97
C LEU A 36 15.32 -11.45 39.68
N PHE A 37 14.85 -10.52 40.52
CA PHE A 37 15.65 -9.67 41.40
C PHE A 37 14.98 -9.63 42.77
N PRO A 38 15.72 -9.76 43.88
CA PRO A 38 15.16 -9.74 45.23
C PRO A 38 14.20 -8.57 45.47
N GLY A 39 12.98 -8.90 45.90
CA GLY A 39 11.94 -7.95 46.23
C GLY A 39 11.24 -7.30 45.02
N ALA A 40 11.50 -7.79 43.81
CA ALA A 40 10.75 -7.43 42.61
C ALA A 40 9.24 -7.72 42.75
N SER A 41 8.87 -8.75 43.53
CA SER A 41 7.49 -9.10 43.89
C SER A 41 6.69 -8.00 44.55
N LYS A 42 7.33 -7.06 45.26
CA LYS A 42 6.64 -5.89 45.83
C LYS A 42 6.13 -4.91 44.77
N PHE A 43 6.78 -4.89 43.61
CA PHE A 43 6.48 -3.93 42.54
C PHE A 43 5.81 -4.57 41.32
N LEU A 44 5.96 -5.88 41.16
CA LEU A 44 5.54 -6.62 39.97
C LEU A 44 4.74 -7.86 40.37
N SER A 45 3.58 -8.06 39.73
CA SER A 45 2.81 -9.28 39.90
C SER A 45 3.57 -10.52 39.38
N GLY A 46 3.30 -11.69 39.95
CA GLY A 46 3.97 -12.95 39.56
C GLY A 46 3.91 -13.23 38.05
N ARG A 47 2.79 -12.91 37.39
CA ARG A 47 2.65 -13.02 35.92
C ARG A 47 3.68 -12.16 35.17
N HIS A 48 3.90 -10.91 35.60
CA HIS A 48 4.90 -10.03 34.99
C HIS A 48 6.33 -10.53 35.24
N GLN A 49 6.59 -11.08 36.41
CA GLN A 49 7.89 -11.64 36.76
C GLN A 49 8.24 -12.88 35.93
N ARG A 50 7.30 -13.83 35.80
CA ARG A 50 7.46 -15.01 34.94
C ARG A 50 7.71 -14.64 33.49
N LYS A 51 6.93 -13.70 32.94
CA LYS A 51 7.13 -13.20 31.58
C LYS A 51 8.48 -12.51 31.40
N ARG A 52 8.92 -11.72 32.38
CA ARG A 52 10.23 -11.07 32.36
C ARG A 52 11.37 -12.08 32.43
N ARG A 53 11.26 -13.10 33.28
CA ARG A 53 12.23 -14.19 33.35
C ARG A 53 12.35 -14.92 32.01
N GLN A 54 11.21 -15.21 31.37
CA GLN A 54 11.20 -15.78 30.02
C GLN A 54 11.92 -14.87 29.01
N GLN A 55 11.62 -13.57 29.01
CA GLN A 55 12.27 -12.59 28.13
C GLN A 55 13.77 -12.45 28.40
N TRP A 56 14.16 -12.42 29.68
CA TRP A 56 15.56 -12.39 30.09
C TRP A 56 16.30 -13.63 29.61
N ASN A 57 15.77 -14.83 29.89
CA ASN A 57 16.39 -16.08 29.46
C ASN A 57 16.56 -16.14 27.94
N ALA A 58 15.61 -15.57 27.18
CA ALA A 58 15.67 -15.50 25.72
C ALA A 58 16.81 -14.62 25.20
N VAL A 59 17.11 -13.48 25.85
CA VAL A 59 18.15 -12.54 25.39
C VAL A 59 19.48 -12.67 26.14
N ARG A 60 19.50 -13.32 27.30
CA ARG A 60 20.68 -13.50 28.18
C ARG A 60 21.90 -14.01 27.42
N PRO A 61 21.80 -15.01 26.51
CA PRO A 61 22.96 -15.48 25.75
C PRO A 61 23.59 -14.40 24.86
N MET A 62 22.77 -13.51 24.29
CA MET A 62 23.26 -12.39 23.48
C MET A 62 23.89 -11.31 24.36
N VAL A 63 23.22 -10.93 25.45
CA VAL A 63 23.69 -9.88 26.37
C VAL A 63 24.99 -10.28 27.06
N ARG A 64 25.14 -11.55 27.46
CA ARG A 64 26.36 -12.07 28.10
C ARG A 64 27.62 -11.85 27.28
N ARG A 65 27.51 -11.82 25.95
CA ARG A 65 28.65 -11.56 25.04
C ARG A 65 29.12 -10.11 25.09
N LEU A 66 28.31 -9.20 25.60
CA LEU A 66 28.68 -7.80 25.75
C LEU A 66 29.23 -7.51 27.13
N LEU A 67 28.69 -8.18 28.16
CA LEU A 67 29.05 -7.90 29.55
C LEU A 67 30.56 -7.99 29.74
N GLN A 68 31.15 -6.92 30.25
CA GLN A 68 32.57 -6.89 30.59
C GLN A 68 32.83 -7.69 31.86
N PRO A 69 34.06 -8.19 32.07
CA PRO A 69 34.45 -8.77 33.35
C PRO A 69 34.18 -7.77 34.49
N GLY A 70 33.37 -8.16 35.46
CA GLY A 70 32.96 -7.30 36.59
C GLY A 70 31.83 -6.30 36.31
N GLU A 71 31.19 -6.33 35.14
CA GLU A 71 29.96 -5.57 34.87
C GLU A 71 28.76 -6.27 35.50
N HIS A 72 28.01 -5.58 36.36
CA HIS A 72 26.90 -6.14 37.14
C HIS A 72 25.55 -5.75 36.55
N VAL A 73 24.66 -6.74 36.39
CA VAL A 73 23.27 -6.49 35.97
C VAL A 73 22.44 -6.05 37.16
N LEU A 74 22.05 -4.78 37.18
CA LEU A 74 21.27 -4.18 38.27
C LEU A 74 19.77 -4.43 38.12
N HIS A 75 19.27 -4.31 36.88
CA HIS A 75 17.85 -4.50 36.62
C HIS A 75 17.57 -4.82 35.15
N VAL A 76 16.47 -5.53 34.90
CA VAL A 76 15.99 -5.86 33.56
C VAL A 76 14.55 -5.40 33.42
N VAL A 77 14.29 -4.63 32.37
CA VAL A 77 13.02 -3.93 32.14
C VAL A 77 12.48 -4.24 30.76
N TYR A 78 11.22 -4.66 30.69
CA TYR A 78 10.51 -4.76 29.42
C TYR A 78 9.97 -3.38 29.03
N ALA A 79 10.40 -2.90 27.88
CA ALA A 79 10.03 -1.58 27.39
C ALA A 79 9.74 -1.63 25.89
N GLN A 80 9.24 -0.50 25.39
CA GLN A 80 9.07 -0.30 23.96
C GLN A 80 9.87 0.93 23.55
N GLN A 81 10.73 0.78 22.54
CA GLN A 81 11.38 1.93 21.93
C GLN A 81 10.31 2.88 21.37
N VAL A 82 10.46 4.18 21.65
CA VAL A 82 9.60 5.21 21.05
C VAL A 82 10.02 5.36 19.60
N PRO A 83 9.20 4.94 18.63
CA PRO A 83 9.56 5.01 17.22
C PRO A 83 9.50 6.47 16.73
N PRO A 84 10.32 6.85 15.74
CA PRO A 84 10.11 8.07 14.96
C PRO A 84 8.72 8.09 14.32
N LEU A 85 8.12 9.28 14.16
CA LEU A 85 6.76 9.44 13.61
C LEU A 85 6.59 8.74 12.25
N LEU A 86 7.58 8.85 11.37
CA LEU A 86 7.54 8.21 10.05
C LEU A 86 7.47 6.69 10.12
N HIS A 87 7.97 6.04 11.17
CA HIS A 87 7.84 4.58 11.32
C HIS A 87 6.38 4.18 11.60
N CYS A 88 5.58 5.07 12.19
CA CYS A 88 4.17 4.81 12.48
C CYS A 88 3.32 4.84 11.20
N VAL A 89 3.70 5.62 10.18
CA VAL A 89 2.93 5.73 8.93
C VAL A 89 2.89 4.39 8.20
N GLY A 90 4.03 3.73 7.99
CA GLY A 90 4.05 2.43 7.28
C GLY A 90 3.70 1.23 8.16
N LEU A 91 4.10 1.20 9.44
CA LEU A 91 3.83 0.02 10.29
C LEU A 91 2.46 0.09 10.96
N GLY A 92 1.78 1.23 10.94
CA GLY A 92 0.53 1.46 11.67
C GLY A 92 0.64 0.99 13.13
N HIS A 93 -0.34 0.22 13.58
CA HIS A 93 -0.36 -0.36 14.92
C HIS A 93 0.71 -1.46 15.15
N PHE A 94 1.29 -2.05 14.09
CA PHE A 94 2.36 -3.03 14.24
C PHE A 94 3.68 -2.40 14.71
N VAL A 95 3.81 -1.07 14.64
CA VAL A 95 5.00 -0.35 15.13
C VAL A 95 5.30 -0.70 16.59
N TYR A 96 4.27 -0.89 17.41
CA TYR A 96 4.40 -1.23 18.82
C TYR A 96 4.96 -2.64 19.05
N ALA A 97 4.62 -3.59 18.18
CA ALA A 97 5.10 -4.97 18.26
C ALA A 97 6.54 -5.10 17.74
N TYR A 98 6.91 -4.34 16.71
CA TYR A 98 8.25 -4.39 16.13
C TYR A 98 9.31 -3.59 16.90
N HIS A 99 8.93 -2.73 17.84
CA HIS A 99 9.85 -1.90 18.64
C HIS A 99 9.93 -2.37 20.11
N GLN A 100 9.58 -3.62 20.38
CA GLN A 100 9.67 -4.23 21.70
C GLN A 100 11.12 -4.53 22.08
N VAL A 101 11.55 -4.08 23.25
CA VAL A 101 12.93 -4.25 23.71
C VAL A 101 12.97 -4.71 25.16
N LEU A 102 14.05 -5.40 25.51
CA LEU A 102 14.46 -5.62 26.88
C LEU A 102 15.64 -4.70 27.18
N LEU A 103 15.48 -3.82 28.16
CA LEU A 103 16.54 -2.96 28.66
C LEU A 103 17.22 -3.67 29.83
N VAL A 104 18.52 -3.88 29.70
CA VAL A 104 19.37 -4.42 30.76
C VAL A 104 20.17 -3.25 31.30
N VAL A 105 19.82 -2.84 32.51
CA VAL A 105 20.47 -1.76 33.24
C VAL A 105 21.62 -2.38 34.03
N THR A 106 22.83 -1.97 33.72
CA THR A 106 24.04 -2.38 34.45
C THR A 106 24.58 -1.21 35.25
N ASP A 107 25.65 -1.45 35.98
CA ASP A 107 26.42 -0.45 36.71
C ASP A 107 27.29 0.45 35.82
N GLN A 108 27.49 0.07 34.54
CA GLN A 108 28.29 0.81 33.56
C GLN A 108 27.48 1.43 32.38
N ARG A 109 26.37 0.78 31.99
CA ARG A 109 25.59 1.16 30.78
C ARG A 109 24.18 0.58 30.75
N ILE A 110 23.37 1.07 29.81
CA ILE A 110 22.12 0.43 29.41
C ILE A 110 22.38 -0.39 28.14
N ILE A 111 22.05 -1.68 28.17
CA ILE A 111 22.04 -2.54 26.98
C ILE A 111 20.59 -2.69 26.53
N GLU A 112 20.32 -2.36 25.27
CA GLU A 112 19.03 -2.56 24.63
C GLU A 112 19.11 -3.80 23.73
N ALA A 113 18.36 -4.84 24.11
CA ALA A 113 18.17 -6.03 23.29
C ALA A 113 16.77 -5.98 22.66
N LEU A 114 16.70 -6.02 21.34
CA LEU A 114 15.43 -6.13 20.63
C LEU A 114 14.80 -7.50 20.90
N LEU A 115 13.48 -7.54 21.08
CA LEU A 115 12.70 -8.77 21.17
C LEU A 115 12.02 -9.06 19.83
N ASN A 116 11.64 -10.31 19.62
CA ASN A 116 10.79 -10.67 18.48
C ASN A 116 9.39 -10.03 18.59
N PHE A 117 8.60 -10.14 17.52
CA PHE A 117 7.24 -9.57 17.44
C PHE A 117 6.30 -10.00 18.58
N ARG A 118 6.50 -11.21 19.14
CA ARG A 118 5.68 -11.77 20.23
C ARG A 118 6.20 -11.44 21.63
N ALA A 119 7.27 -10.66 21.75
CA ALA A 119 7.95 -10.35 23.01
C ALA A 119 8.45 -11.59 23.79
N SER A 120 8.71 -12.71 23.13
CA SER A 120 9.00 -14.01 23.77
C SER A 120 10.36 -14.60 23.41
N GLY A 121 10.99 -14.08 22.36
CA GLY A 121 12.30 -14.54 21.88
C GLY A 121 13.22 -13.36 21.56
N PRO A 122 14.53 -13.61 21.36
CA PRO A 122 15.46 -12.57 20.98
C PRO A 122 15.17 -12.07 19.55
N GLY A 123 15.27 -10.77 19.36
CA GLY A 123 15.41 -10.15 18.06
C GLY A 123 16.88 -10.14 17.61
N THR A 124 17.18 -9.38 16.56
CA THR A 124 18.52 -9.35 15.94
C THR A 124 19.32 -8.09 16.23
N ARG A 125 18.74 -7.13 16.97
CA ARG A 125 19.37 -5.84 17.24
C ARG A 125 19.81 -5.76 18.69
N LEU A 126 21.05 -5.30 18.86
CA LEU A 126 21.69 -5.13 20.15
C LEU A 126 22.43 -3.80 20.16
N ARG A 127 22.16 -2.96 21.15
CA ARG A 127 22.73 -1.63 21.30
C ARG A 127 23.16 -1.40 22.73
N SER A 128 24.13 -0.52 22.94
CA SER A 128 24.48 -0.07 24.28
C SER A 128 24.58 1.44 24.38
N TYR A 129 24.29 1.96 25.58
CA TYR A 129 24.36 3.36 25.95
C TYR A 129 25.21 3.47 27.21
N PRO A 130 26.55 3.58 27.08
CA PRO A 130 27.46 3.79 28.20
C PRO A 130 27.15 5.07 28.95
N TYR A 131 27.12 5.03 30.29
CA TYR A 131 26.78 6.19 31.11
C TYR A 131 27.77 7.35 30.91
N ARG A 132 29.04 7.04 30.65
CA ARG A 132 30.08 8.02 30.30
C ARG A 132 29.81 8.83 29.03
N HIS A 133 28.89 8.40 28.16
CA HIS A 133 28.52 9.11 26.93
C HIS A 133 27.12 9.75 27.00
N LEU A 134 26.47 9.69 28.16
CA LEU A 134 25.13 10.25 28.39
C LEU A 134 25.22 11.54 29.20
N SER A 135 24.57 12.60 28.70
CA SER A 135 24.41 13.87 29.41
C SER A 135 23.31 13.83 30.45
N ALA A 136 22.26 13.04 30.21
CA ALA A 136 21.21 12.83 31.19
C ALA A 136 20.49 11.50 30.94
N LEU A 137 19.94 10.94 32.02
CA LEU A 137 18.99 9.84 31.98
C LEU A 137 17.73 10.27 32.74
N LYS A 138 16.65 10.50 32.00
CA LYS A 138 15.40 11.10 32.53
C LYS A 138 14.27 10.07 32.51
N LEU A 139 13.52 9.97 33.60
CA LEU A 139 12.30 9.16 33.67
C LEU A 139 11.10 10.07 33.95
N SER A 140 10.21 10.20 32.98
CA SER A 140 9.01 11.05 33.10
C SER A 140 7.82 10.37 32.45
N PHE A 141 6.64 10.41 33.11
CA PHE A 141 5.40 9.79 32.63
C PHE A 141 5.55 8.33 32.13
N GLY A 142 6.41 7.53 32.77
CA GLY A 142 6.66 6.13 32.37
C GLY A 142 7.51 6.00 31.09
N LYS A 143 8.17 7.07 30.65
CA LYS A 143 9.15 7.07 29.56
C LYS A 143 10.55 7.30 30.12
N LEU A 144 11.43 6.33 29.93
CA LEU A 144 12.86 6.47 30.17
C LEU A 144 13.51 7.09 28.93
N THR A 145 14.31 8.14 29.09
CA THR A 145 14.97 8.84 27.99
C THR A 145 16.45 8.98 28.28
N ALA A 146 17.27 8.37 27.43
CA ALA A 146 18.71 8.60 27.38
C ALA A 146 18.98 9.82 26.50
N VAL A 147 19.61 10.84 27.07
CA VAL A 147 20.10 12.03 26.37
C VAL A 147 21.60 11.83 26.18
N PRO A 148 22.06 11.54 24.96
CA PRO A 148 23.48 11.40 24.70
C PRO A 148 24.16 12.77 24.74
N ALA A 149 25.47 12.79 25.01
CA ALA A 149 26.29 13.98 24.82
C ALA A 149 26.44 14.31 23.32
N GLN A 150 26.54 13.27 22.47
CA GLN A 150 26.53 13.39 21.01
C GLN A 150 25.52 12.41 20.39
N GLY A 151 24.67 12.91 19.49
CA GLY A 151 23.68 12.12 18.76
C GLY A 151 22.22 12.42 19.15
N ARG A 152 21.32 11.51 18.77
CA ARG A 152 19.87 11.69 18.97
C ARG A 152 19.40 11.11 20.29
N LYS A 153 18.49 11.82 20.97
CA LYS A 153 17.81 11.34 22.19
C LYS A 153 17.10 10.01 21.90
N GLN A 154 17.26 9.05 22.80
CA GLN A 154 16.57 7.76 22.71
C GLN A 154 15.58 7.62 23.86
N GLY A 155 14.31 7.35 23.54
CA GLY A 155 13.25 7.12 24.51
C GLY A 155 12.74 5.69 24.48
N TRP A 156 12.32 5.20 25.65
CA TRP A 156 11.64 3.92 25.84
C TRP A 156 10.43 4.10 26.74
N ARG A 157 9.27 3.62 26.31
CA ARG A 157 8.04 3.57 27.10
C ARG A 157 8.05 2.29 27.95
N LEU A 158 8.00 2.45 29.26
CA LEU A 158 7.87 1.37 30.22
C LEU A 158 6.43 0.87 30.21
N ARG A 159 6.23 -0.45 30.18
CA ARG A 159 4.87 -1.01 30.15
C ARG A 159 4.25 -1.23 31.52
N THR A 160 5.07 -1.31 32.57
CA THR A 160 4.58 -1.54 33.93
C THR A 160 4.91 -0.37 34.85
N GLY A 161 3.96 -0.02 35.72
CA GLY A 161 4.19 1.00 36.75
C GLY A 161 5.21 0.56 37.81
N GLY A 162 5.34 -0.75 38.04
CA GLY A 162 6.36 -1.33 38.93
C GLY A 162 7.77 -1.00 38.47
N ASP A 163 8.06 -1.13 37.17
CA ASP A 163 9.35 -0.77 36.59
C ASP A 163 9.67 0.71 36.75
N LYS A 164 8.66 1.58 36.62
CA LYS A 164 8.82 3.02 36.87
C LYS A 164 9.25 3.26 38.32
N LYS A 165 8.64 2.59 39.30
CA LYS A 165 8.99 2.72 40.72
C LYS A 165 10.42 2.24 40.99
N LEU A 166 10.79 1.06 40.47
CA LEU A 166 12.14 0.51 40.62
C LEU A 166 13.20 1.40 39.96
N LEU A 167 12.97 1.84 38.73
CA LEU A 167 13.89 2.75 38.05
C LEU A 167 14.00 4.10 38.75
N ASN A 168 12.93 4.65 39.33
CA ASN A 168 13.02 5.88 40.14
C ASN A 168 13.96 5.74 41.34
N LEU A 169 14.10 4.53 41.91
CA LEU A 169 15.05 4.26 43.00
C LEU A 169 16.49 4.09 42.48
N LEU A 170 16.67 3.52 41.29
CA LEU A 170 17.97 3.26 40.69
C LEU A 170 18.59 4.50 40.01
N LEU A 171 17.78 5.31 39.32
CA LEU A 171 18.24 6.40 38.47
C LEU A 171 19.05 7.47 39.20
N PRO A 172 18.66 7.99 40.39
CA PRO A 172 19.47 9.00 41.08
C PRO A 172 20.89 8.51 41.40
N ARG A 173 21.07 7.19 41.60
CA ARG A 173 22.39 6.59 41.88
C ARG A 173 23.22 6.46 40.61
N LEU A 174 22.58 6.06 39.51
CA LEU A 174 23.20 6.02 38.18
C LEU A 174 23.56 7.42 37.68
N GLN A 175 22.74 8.43 38.01
CA GLN A 175 22.97 9.82 37.63
C GLN A 175 24.29 10.37 38.17
N LYS A 176 24.71 9.97 39.37
CA LYS A 176 26.02 10.33 39.94
C LYS A 176 27.21 9.82 39.12
N ARG A 177 26.99 8.82 38.26
CA ARG A 177 28.00 8.22 37.38
C ARG A 177 27.90 8.72 35.93
N LEU A 178 26.95 9.60 35.61
CA LEU A 178 26.83 10.20 34.28
C LEU A 178 27.96 11.22 34.08
N LEU A 179 28.67 11.13 32.94
CA LEU A 179 29.80 11.99 32.53
C LEU A 179 30.74 12.41 33.68
N ALA A 180 31.54 11.48 34.20
CA ALA A 180 32.77 11.83 34.92
C ALA A 180 33.87 12.33 33.95
N GLU A 181 33.79 11.93 32.67
CA GLU A 181 34.68 12.35 31.58
C GLU A 181 33.90 13.30 30.66
N GLY A 182 34.40 14.50 30.41
CA GLY A 182 33.65 15.57 29.74
C GLY A 182 33.12 15.24 28.34
N ALA A 183 32.11 15.99 27.90
CA ALA A 183 31.41 15.84 26.62
C ALA A 183 32.32 15.88 25.36
N ALA A 184 33.56 16.36 25.49
CA ALA A 184 34.54 16.49 24.42
C ALA A 184 34.99 15.14 23.82
N HIS A 185 34.97 14.05 24.60
CA HIS A 185 35.41 12.71 24.14
C HIS A 185 34.25 11.72 23.99
N ALA A 186 33.00 12.19 23.98
CA ALA A 186 31.85 11.31 23.89
C ALA A 186 31.62 10.79 22.46
N GLU A 187 31.54 9.47 22.31
CA GLU A 187 31.18 8.83 21.05
C GLU A 187 29.69 9.04 20.70
N ALA A 188 29.36 9.04 19.40
CA ALA A 188 27.99 9.13 18.93
C ALA A 188 27.18 7.88 19.34
N LEU A 189 26.08 8.09 20.07
CA LEU A 189 25.21 7.00 20.52
C LEU A 189 24.00 6.78 19.59
N PRO A 190 23.46 5.55 19.52
CA PRO A 190 23.89 4.33 20.24
C PRO A 190 25.12 3.65 19.65
N LEU A 191 25.85 2.92 20.50
CA LEU A 191 26.83 1.93 20.03
C LEU A 191 26.10 0.66 19.59
N TRP A 192 26.38 0.19 18.38
CA TRP A 192 25.75 -1.00 17.81
C TRP A 192 26.65 -2.21 17.97
N HIS A 193 26.04 -3.37 18.23
CA HIS A 193 26.78 -4.61 18.47
C HIS A 193 26.28 -5.74 17.58
N CYS A 194 27.20 -6.62 17.20
CA CYS A 194 26.90 -7.84 16.48
C CYS A 194 26.10 -8.81 17.38
N PRO A 195 24.92 -9.28 16.98
CA PRO A 195 24.14 -10.21 17.80
C PRO A 195 24.78 -11.60 17.95
N ARG A 196 25.70 -11.98 17.04
CA ARG A 196 26.40 -13.28 17.07
C ARG A 196 27.57 -13.30 18.04
N CYS A 197 28.45 -12.29 18.03
CA CYS A 197 29.67 -12.27 18.83
C CYS A 197 29.76 -11.14 19.86
N GLY A 198 28.87 -10.14 19.83
CA GLY A 198 28.91 -8.99 20.73
C GLY A 198 29.88 -7.88 20.35
N ALA A 199 30.71 -8.06 19.31
CA ALA A 199 31.64 -7.04 18.85
C ALA A 199 30.93 -5.76 18.36
N GLY A 200 31.56 -4.61 18.58
CA GLY A 200 31.09 -3.32 18.07
C GLY A 200 31.01 -3.31 16.54
N THR A 201 29.97 -2.71 16.00
CA THR A 201 29.72 -2.60 14.56
C THR A 201 29.23 -1.19 14.22
N PRO A 202 29.51 -0.66 13.01
CA PRO A 202 28.88 0.57 12.55
C PRO A 202 27.35 0.40 12.38
N PRO A 203 26.58 1.48 12.26
CA PRO A 203 25.16 1.39 11.90
C PRO A 203 24.99 0.76 10.51
N ALA A 204 24.09 -0.21 10.39
CA ALA A 204 23.82 -0.96 9.14
C ALA A 204 25.08 -1.61 8.49
N PRO A 205 25.80 -2.47 9.21
CA PRO A 205 27.00 -3.12 8.68
C PRO A 205 26.65 -4.19 7.63
N GLU A 206 27.43 -4.33 6.57
CA GLU A 206 27.26 -5.46 5.63
C GLU A 206 27.75 -6.79 6.22
N SER A 207 28.79 -6.74 7.04
CA SER A 207 29.33 -7.87 7.78
C SER A 207 30.00 -7.44 9.09
N CYS A 208 30.14 -8.36 10.03
CA CYS A 208 30.89 -8.13 11.27
C CYS A 208 32.39 -8.33 11.02
N SER A 209 33.23 -7.35 11.40
CA SER A 209 34.69 -7.44 11.26
C SER A 209 35.31 -8.57 12.10
N ALA A 210 34.74 -8.85 13.28
CA ALA A 210 35.27 -9.85 14.20
C ALA A 210 34.88 -11.29 13.81
N CYS A 211 33.58 -11.58 13.70
CA CYS A 211 33.09 -12.95 13.44
C CYS A 211 32.71 -13.22 11.99
N ARG A 212 32.93 -12.27 11.07
CA ARG A 212 32.64 -12.35 9.63
C ARG A 212 31.18 -12.67 9.25
N THR A 213 30.27 -12.70 10.22
CA THR A 213 28.83 -12.88 9.96
C THR A 213 28.35 -11.78 9.02
N ARG A 214 27.77 -12.17 7.88
CA ARG A 214 27.09 -11.26 6.96
C ARG A 214 25.70 -10.90 7.48
N PHE A 215 25.28 -9.68 7.24
CA PHE A 215 23.94 -9.21 7.59
C PHE A 215 23.10 -8.96 6.35
N ARG A 216 21.79 -9.11 6.48
CA ARG A 216 20.85 -8.83 5.39
C ARG A 216 20.96 -7.37 4.96
N SER A 217 20.98 -7.15 3.67
CA SER A 217 21.20 -5.82 3.10
C SER A 217 19.88 -5.09 2.86
N THR A 218 19.78 -3.86 3.38
CA THR A 218 18.67 -2.96 3.06
C THR A 218 18.58 -2.68 1.57
N ARG A 219 19.72 -2.60 0.86
CA ARG A 219 19.75 -2.38 -0.59
C ARG A 219 19.09 -3.55 -1.33
N VAL A 220 19.44 -4.79 -0.97
CA VAL A 220 18.83 -5.99 -1.57
C VAL A 220 17.34 -6.07 -1.23
N ALA A 221 16.96 -5.76 0.01
CA ALA A 221 15.55 -5.70 0.41
C ALA A 221 14.77 -4.67 -0.43
N THR A 222 15.33 -3.47 -0.64
CA THR A 222 14.72 -2.42 -1.48
C THR A 222 14.56 -2.88 -2.93
N LEU A 223 15.59 -3.47 -3.53
CA LEU A 223 15.50 -4.00 -4.90
C LEU A 223 14.44 -5.09 -5.02
N LEU A 224 14.35 -5.99 -4.03
CA LEU A 224 13.32 -7.01 -3.99
C LEU A 224 11.91 -6.45 -3.83
N SER A 225 11.69 -5.46 -2.96
CA SER A 225 10.38 -4.80 -2.82
C SER A 225 9.95 -4.05 -4.08
N LEU A 226 10.90 -3.48 -4.84
CA LEU A 226 10.61 -2.91 -6.14
C LEU A 226 10.21 -3.97 -7.16
N ALA A 227 10.94 -5.09 -7.19
CA ALA A 227 10.72 -6.17 -8.13
C ALA A 227 9.41 -6.94 -7.89
N PHE A 228 9.10 -7.24 -6.64
CA PHE A 228 7.95 -8.05 -6.25
C PHE A 228 7.28 -7.50 -4.99
N PRO A 229 5.94 -7.50 -4.95
CA PRO A 229 5.20 -7.06 -3.78
C PRO A 229 5.55 -7.94 -2.57
N GLY A 230 5.90 -7.33 -1.43
CA GLY A 230 6.28 -8.04 -0.19
C GLY A 230 7.66 -8.70 -0.15
N ALA A 231 8.38 -8.84 -1.27
CA ALA A 231 9.58 -9.69 -1.31
C ALA A 231 10.75 -9.13 -0.48
N GLY A 232 10.91 -7.82 -0.38
CA GLY A 232 11.93 -7.21 0.48
C GLY A 232 11.69 -7.52 1.96
N LEU A 233 10.43 -7.50 2.41
CA LEU A 233 10.05 -7.85 3.77
C LEU A 233 10.24 -9.35 4.05
N LEU A 234 9.94 -10.20 3.07
CA LEU A 234 10.19 -11.63 3.15
C LEU A 234 11.68 -11.93 3.26
N TYR A 235 12.50 -11.24 2.44
CA TYR A 235 13.95 -11.31 2.52
C TYR A 235 14.45 -10.85 3.88
N LEU A 236 13.87 -9.81 4.49
CA LEU A 236 14.19 -9.37 5.85
C LEU A 236 13.61 -10.27 6.95
N GLY A 237 12.86 -11.31 6.60
CA GLY A 237 12.39 -12.34 7.55
C GLY A 237 11.08 -11.98 8.24
N TYR A 238 10.27 -11.14 7.59
CA TYR A 238 8.96 -10.71 8.08
C TYR A 238 7.85 -11.25 7.16
N PRO A 239 7.60 -12.58 7.13
CA PRO A 239 6.67 -13.20 6.19
C PRO A 239 5.23 -12.68 6.35
N PHE A 240 4.80 -12.37 7.58
CA PHE A 240 3.46 -11.81 7.82
C PHE A 240 3.29 -10.42 7.20
N LEU A 241 4.29 -9.55 7.34
CA LEU A 241 4.26 -8.23 6.70
C LEU A 241 4.39 -8.35 5.18
N ALA A 242 5.23 -9.28 4.71
CA ALA A 242 5.37 -9.55 3.29
C ALA A 242 4.05 -10.01 2.65
N LEU A 243 3.30 -10.88 3.32
CA LEU A 243 1.99 -11.32 2.85
C LEU A 243 0.99 -10.17 2.82
N HIS A 244 0.98 -9.32 3.85
CA HIS A 244 0.11 -8.15 3.88
C HIS A 244 0.43 -7.17 2.74
N ASP A 245 1.72 -6.84 2.56
CA ASP A 245 2.23 -6.00 1.46
C ASP A 245 1.83 -6.60 0.10
N PHE A 246 1.99 -7.93 -0.05
CA PHE A 246 1.56 -8.66 -1.24
C PHE A 246 0.07 -8.50 -1.54
N LEU A 247 -0.80 -8.71 -0.55
CA LEU A 247 -2.25 -8.63 -0.73
C LEU A 247 -2.71 -7.21 -1.06
N VAL A 248 -2.16 -6.20 -0.39
CA VAL A 248 -2.52 -4.79 -0.61
C VAL A 248 -2.06 -4.34 -2.01
N GLU A 249 -0.82 -4.62 -2.40
CA GLU A 249 -0.34 -4.28 -3.74
C GLU A 249 -1.12 -5.02 -4.83
N SER A 250 -1.44 -6.31 -4.62
CA SER A 250 -2.25 -7.09 -5.57
C SER A 250 -3.66 -6.52 -5.72
N MET A 251 -4.31 -6.16 -4.61
CA MET A 251 -5.64 -5.54 -4.64
C MET A 251 -5.62 -4.22 -5.41
N ILE A 252 -4.63 -3.36 -5.17
CA ILE A 252 -4.45 -2.09 -5.91
C ILE A 252 -4.23 -2.35 -7.39
N PHE A 253 -3.46 -3.38 -7.76
CA PHE A 253 -3.29 -3.79 -9.15
C PHE A 253 -4.59 -4.23 -9.80
N PHE A 254 -5.41 -5.05 -9.13
CA PHE A 254 -6.71 -5.45 -9.67
C PHE A 254 -7.69 -4.28 -9.79
N VAL A 255 -7.72 -3.36 -8.83
CA VAL A 255 -8.53 -2.13 -8.93
C VAL A 255 -8.07 -1.29 -10.11
N TRP A 256 -6.76 -1.14 -10.31
CA TRP A 256 -6.22 -0.43 -11.46
C TRP A 256 -6.58 -1.11 -12.79
N LEU A 257 -6.50 -2.45 -12.87
CA LEU A 257 -6.94 -3.20 -14.06
C LEU A 257 -8.43 -3.00 -14.34
N ALA A 258 -9.28 -2.98 -13.31
CA ALA A 258 -10.70 -2.72 -13.47
C ALA A 258 -10.96 -1.30 -14.00
N LEU A 259 -10.26 -0.29 -13.47
CA LEU A 259 -10.32 1.09 -13.97
C LEU A 259 -9.87 1.20 -15.42
N MET A 260 -8.80 0.49 -15.79
CA MET A 260 -8.30 0.45 -17.18
C MET A 260 -9.28 -0.24 -18.14
N SER A 261 -10.04 -1.22 -17.65
CA SER A 261 -11.04 -1.95 -18.45
C SER A 261 -12.30 -1.12 -18.69
N GLY A 262 -12.70 -0.29 -17.71
CA GLY A 262 -13.85 0.62 -17.84
C GLY A 262 -13.54 1.99 -18.46
N ALA A 263 -12.26 2.30 -18.71
CA ALA A 263 -11.86 3.59 -19.29
C ALA A 263 -12.17 3.67 -20.80
N SER A 264 -12.92 4.71 -21.21
CA SER A 264 -13.19 5.03 -22.62
C SER A 264 -11.90 5.38 -23.40
N GLU A 265 -11.92 5.19 -24.72
CA GLU A 265 -10.73 5.31 -25.59
C GLU A 265 -10.09 6.71 -25.61
N THR A 266 -10.90 7.77 -25.50
CA THR A 266 -10.43 9.15 -25.70
C THR A 266 -10.05 9.84 -24.40
N ASP A 267 -10.78 9.63 -23.31
CA ASP A 267 -10.65 10.45 -22.09
C ASP A 267 -10.29 9.68 -20.81
N GLY A 268 -10.52 8.36 -20.76
CA GLY A 268 -10.37 7.58 -19.53
C GLY A 268 -8.96 7.00 -19.29
N ILE A 269 -8.21 6.71 -20.35
CA ILE A 269 -6.95 5.93 -20.26
C ILE A 269 -5.86 6.72 -19.54
N VAL A 270 -5.65 7.99 -19.92
CA VAL A 270 -4.59 8.81 -19.33
C VAL A 270 -4.81 9.04 -17.83
N PRO A 271 -6.01 9.43 -17.37
CA PRO A 271 -6.31 9.51 -15.93
C PRO A 271 -6.12 8.18 -15.20
N ALA A 272 -6.59 7.06 -15.77
CA ALA A 272 -6.44 5.74 -15.16
C ALA A 272 -4.96 5.33 -15.01
N LEU A 273 -4.12 5.67 -15.99
CA LEU A 273 -2.67 5.45 -15.94
C LEU A 273 -1.98 6.31 -14.88
N LEU A 274 -2.32 7.61 -14.82
CA LEU A 274 -1.74 8.51 -13.83
C LEU A 274 -2.12 8.09 -12.42
N LEU A 275 -3.39 7.76 -12.19
CA LEU A 275 -3.89 7.32 -10.90
C LEU A 275 -3.29 5.98 -10.48
N GLY A 276 -3.26 5.00 -11.39
CA GLY A 276 -2.60 3.71 -11.17
C GLY A 276 -1.13 3.85 -10.85
N GLY A 277 -0.39 4.58 -11.69
CA GLY A 277 1.03 4.86 -11.51
C GLY A 277 1.33 5.54 -10.17
N LEU A 278 0.48 6.49 -9.74
CA LEU A 278 0.59 7.14 -8.45
C LEU A 278 0.40 6.15 -7.28
N PHE A 279 -0.63 5.29 -7.32
CA PHE A 279 -0.84 4.28 -6.28
C PHE A 279 0.30 3.27 -6.22
N PHE A 280 0.82 2.81 -7.37
CA PHE A 280 2.00 1.96 -7.42
C PHE A 280 3.24 2.65 -6.83
N LEU A 281 3.45 3.92 -7.15
CA LEU A 281 4.58 4.66 -6.61
C LEU A 281 4.50 4.77 -5.08
N ILE A 282 3.32 5.12 -4.56
CA ILE A 282 3.10 5.27 -3.10
C ILE A 282 3.34 3.94 -2.38
N THR A 283 2.76 2.84 -2.87
CA THR A 283 2.97 1.51 -2.29
C THR A 283 4.44 1.11 -2.31
N LYS A 284 5.15 1.31 -3.42
CA LYS A 284 6.60 1.04 -3.47
C LYS A 284 7.41 1.88 -2.50
N ILE A 285 7.10 3.17 -2.36
CA ILE A 285 7.76 4.04 -1.38
C ILE A 285 7.52 3.52 0.05
N GLU A 286 6.31 3.09 0.36
CA GLU A 286 5.96 2.49 1.65
C GLU A 286 6.77 1.20 1.91
N SER A 287 6.78 0.25 0.97
CA SER A 287 7.52 -1.01 1.12
C SER A 287 9.03 -0.77 1.26
N ILE A 288 9.59 0.20 0.53
CA ILE A 288 11.00 0.63 0.68
C ILE A 288 11.24 1.22 2.08
N HIS A 289 10.35 2.09 2.53
CA HIS A 289 10.45 2.70 3.85
C HIS A 289 10.40 1.65 4.96
N LEU A 290 9.45 0.72 4.90
CA LEU A 290 9.36 -0.43 5.80
C LEU A 290 10.63 -1.28 5.77
N GLY A 291 11.15 -1.54 4.57
CA GLY A 291 12.41 -2.24 4.35
C GLY A 291 13.60 -1.54 5.01
N ARG A 292 13.67 -0.20 4.96
CA ARG A 292 14.72 0.59 5.64
C ARG A 292 14.60 0.54 7.16
N VAL A 293 13.39 0.71 7.68
CA VAL A 293 13.11 0.68 9.13
C VAL A 293 13.44 -0.68 9.74
N LEU A 294 13.04 -1.76 9.06
CA LEU A 294 13.22 -3.13 9.54
C LEU A 294 14.59 -3.71 9.16
N GLY A 295 15.19 -3.23 8.07
CA GLY A 295 16.53 -3.60 7.59
C GLY A 295 17.67 -2.94 8.37
N ALA A 296 17.42 -1.84 9.08
CA ALA A 296 18.35 -1.25 10.06
C ALA A 296 18.61 -2.14 11.30
N ARG A 297 18.36 -3.45 11.19
CA ARG A 297 18.59 -4.48 12.20
C ARG A 297 19.68 -5.40 11.68
N SER A 298 20.65 -5.74 12.50
CA SER A 298 21.78 -6.62 12.16
C SER A 298 21.33 -8.08 12.03
N ILE A 299 20.42 -8.38 11.10
CA ILE A 299 19.83 -9.70 10.88
C ILE A 299 20.88 -10.58 10.19
N PRO A 300 21.36 -11.67 10.82
CA PRO A 300 22.32 -12.57 10.18
C PRO A 300 21.74 -13.15 8.89
N GLU A 301 22.55 -13.16 7.84
CA GLU A 301 22.22 -13.73 6.55
C GLU A 301 22.77 -15.16 6.43
N PRO A 302 21.95 -16.16 6.09
CA PRO A 302 22.44 -17.50 5.75
C PRO A 302 23.32 -17.47 4.50
N GLU A 303 24.30 -18.37 4.42
CA GLU A 303 25.19 -18.51 3.26
C GLU A 303 24.39 -18.79 1.96
N GLY A 304 24.86 -18.26 0.82
CA GLY A 304 24.23 -18.44 -0.50
C GLY A 304 22.93 -17.67 -0.77
N ARG A 305 22.23 -17.19 0.27
CA ARG A 305 20.91 -16.54 0.12
C ARG A 305 20.96 -15.21 -0.64
N ARG A 306 22.02 -14.43 -0.49
CA ARG A 306 22.15 -13.10 -1.12
C ARG A 306 22.17 -13.18 -2.65
N GLU A 307 22.94 -14.12 -3.19
CA GLU A 307 23.09 -14.29 -4.64
C GLU A 307 21.76 -14.73 -5.26
N THR A 308 21.10 -15.70 -4.63
CA THR A 308 19.77 -16.17 -5.03
C THR A 308 18.74 -15.04 -4.98
N ALA A 309 18.74 -14.26 -3.89
CA ALA A 309 17.87 -13.09 -3.73
C ALA A 309 18.12 -12.02 -4.81
N GLY A 310 19.39 -11.77 -5.17
CA GLY A 310 19.73 -10.84 -6.25
C GLY A 310 19.20 -11.29 -7.61
N LYS A 311 19.40 -12.58 -7.96
CA LYS A 311 18.88 -13.17 -9.20
C LYS A 311 17.34 -13.09 -9.26
N LEU A 312 16.67 -13.41 -8.16
CA LEU A 312 15.22 -13.28 -8.04
C LEU A 312 14.76 -11.84 -8.21
N ALA A 313 15.45 -10.85 -7.63
CA ALA A 313 15.10 -9.44 -7.80
C ALA A 313 15.13 -9.00 -9.27
N VAL A 314 16.16 -9.42 -10.02
CA VAL A 314 16.26 -9.12 -11.46
C VAL A 314 15.15 -9.79 -12.25
N ALA A 315 14.95 -11.10 -12.05
CA ALA A 315 13.90 -11.85 -12.74
C ALA A 315 12.50 -11.28 -12.44
N GLY A 316 12.25 -10.87 -11.20
CA GLY A 316 11.01 -10.23 -10.80
C GLY A 316 10.78 -8.85 -11.38
N GLY A 317 11.83 -8.03 -11.43
CA GLY A 317 11.75 -6.73 -12.08
C GLY A 317 11.34 -6.87 -13.55
N VAL A 318 11.91 -7.85 -14.26
CA VAL A 318 11.53 -8.15 -15.65
C VAL A 318 10.08 -8.64 -15.73
N LEU A 319 9.67 -9.59 -14.89
CA LEU A 319 8.30 -10.12 -14.91
C LEU A 319 7.25 -9.05 -14.59
N SER A 320 7.50 -8.20 -13.59
CA SER A 320 6.61 -7.09 -13.24
C SER A 320 6.49 -6.08 -14.38
N ALA A 321 7.59 -5.77 -15.07
CA ALA A 321 7.55 -4.93 -16.27
C ALA A 321 6.72 -5.57 -17.38
N LEU A 322 6.89 -6.88 -17.62
CA LEU A 322 6.09 -7.62 -18.61
C LEU A 322 4.60 -7.65 -18.24
N LEU A 323 4.25 -7.79 -16.96
CA LEU A 323 2.84 -7.75 -16.52
C LEU A 323 2.22 -6.36 -16.70
N VAL A 324 2.95 -5.29 -16.40
CA VAL A 324 2.46 -3.93 -16.62
C VAL A 324 2.29 -3.63 -18.11
N VAL A 325 3.27 -4.00 -18.95
CA VAL A 325 3.17 -3.82 -20.41
C VAL A 325 2.11 -4.74 -21.01
N GLY A 326 1.99 -5.98 -20.52
CA GLY A 326 1.00 -6.97 -20.95
C GLY A 326 -0.42 -6.68 -20.49
N ALA A 327 -0.62 -5.85 -19.46
CA ALA A 327 -1.94 -5.42 -19.01
C ALA A 327 -2.67 -4.60 -20.09
N PHE A 328 -1.96 -3.86 -20.93
CA PHE A 328 -2.55 -3.06 -22.01
C PHE A 328 -3.26 -3.90 -23.08
N PRO A 329 -2.61 -4.89 -23.73
CA PRO A 329 -3.31 -5.74 -24.69
C PRO A 329 -4.41 -6.58 -24.03
N LEU A 330 -4.24 -7.00 -22.77
CA LEU A 330 -5.30 -7.70 -22.05
C LEU A 330 -6.52 -6.80 -21.81
N ALA A 331 -6.33 -5.58 -21.30
CA ALA A 331 -7.41 -4.62 -21.15
C ALA A 331 -8.08 -4.31 -22.50
N ALA A 332 -7.29 -4.13 -23.57
CA ALA A 332 -7.82 -3.92 -24.91
C ALA A 332 -8.56 -5.14 -25.50
N SER A 333 -8.23 -6.37 -25.06
CA SER A 333 -8.92 -7.59 -25.47
C SER A 333 -10.24 -7.83 -24.74
N VAL A 334 -10.37 -7.30 -23.52
CA VAL A 334 -11.58 -7.41 -22.69
C VAL A 334 -12.54 -6.24 -22.93
N ARG A 335 -12.11 -5.22 -23.69
CA ARG A 335 -12.99 -4.12 -24.08
C ARG A 335 -14.18 -4.66 -24.86
N PRO A 336 -15.39 -4.21 -24.51
CA PRO A 336 -16.55 -4.46 -25.35
C PRO A 336 -16.27 -3.97 -26.77
N ARG A 337 -16.46 -4.86 -27.73
CA ARG A 337 -16.38 -4.53 -29.15
C ARG A 337 -17.77 -4.55 -29.69
N LEU A 338 -18.08 -3.57 -30.54
CA LEU A 338 -19.24 -3.66 -31.40
C LEU A 338 -19.11 -4.92 -32.25
N GLU A 339 -20.12 -5.77 -32.22
CA GLU A 339 -20.23 -6.97 -33.03
C GLU A 339 -21.02 -6.68 -34.30
N ARG A 340 -21.95 -5.72 -34.25
CA ARG A 340 -22.84 -5.33 -35.34
C ARG A 340 -22.68 -3.87 -35.75
N ASP A 341 -23.09 -3.61 -36.99
CA ASP A 341 -23.33 -2.28 -37.55
C ASP A 341 -24.63 -2.29 -38.35
N LEU A 342 -25.18 -1.10 -38.62
CA LEU A 342 -26.29 -0.95 -39.57
C LEU A 342 -25.76 -0.62 -40.96
N ASP A 343 -26.34 -1.27 -41.96
CA ASP A 343 -26.12 -1.02 -43.38
C ASP A 343 -27.45 -0.79 -44.09
N VAL A 344 -27.51 0.24 -44.91
CA VAL A 344 -28.70 0.65 -45.68
C VAL A 344 -28.34 0.76 -47.17
N SER A 345 -27.19 0.21 -47.58
CA SER A 345 -26.85 0.12 -49.00
C SER A 345 -27.74 -0.93 -49.67
N THR A 346 -28.78 -0.45 -50.33
CA THR A 346 -29.72 -1.26 -51.11
C THR A 346 -29.48 -1.07 -52.61
N ASP A 347 -29.83 -2.11 -53.39
CA ASP A 347 -29.62 -2.12 -54.84
C ASP A 347 -30.46 -1.07 -55.59
N ASP A 348 -31.50 -0.53 -54.95
CA ASP A 348 -32.40 0.47 -55.51
C ASP A 348 -31.83 1.90 -55.48
N GLY A 349 -30.71 2.12 -54.77
CA GLY A 349 -30.04 3.41 -54.67
C GLY A 349 -30.84 4.49 -53.93
N SER A 350 -31.81 4.10 -53.10
CA SER A 350 -32.62 5.04 -52.29
C SER A 350 -31.76 5.77 -51.24
N TRP A 351 -30.74 5.07 -50.73
CA TRP A 351 -29.80 5.58 -49.73
C TRP A 351 -28.36 5.46 -50.21
N SER A 352 -27.58 6.51 -49.98
CA SER A 352 -26.13 6.53 -50.21
C SER A 352 -25.43 7.02 -48.95
N GLY A 353 -24.35 6.39 -48.54
CA GLY A 353 -23.71 6.74 -47.26
C GLY A 353 -22.22 6.52 -47.23
N SER A 354 -21.57 7.11 -46.23
CA SER A 354 -20.15 6.95 -45.96
C SER A 354 -19.90 6.57 -44.50
N ARG A 355 -18.88 5.74 -44.30
CA ARG A 355 -18.31 5.38 -42.98
C ARG A 355 -17.04 6.19 -42.65
N ARG A 356 -16.66 7.13 -43.52
CA ARG A 356 -15.53 8.03 -43.30
C ARG A 356 -16.03 9.33 -42.69
N PRO A 357 -15.62 9.70 -41.46
CA PRO A 357 -16.06 10.93 -40.83
C PRO A 357 -15.77 12.20 -41.65
N ALA A 358 -14.70 12.18 -42.46
CA ALA A 358 -14.36 13.28 -43.37
C ALA A 358 -15.51 13.62 -44.35
N ASP A 359 -16.29 12.62 -44.77
CA ASP A 359 -17.37 12.75 -45.74
C ASP A 359 -18.69 13.20 -45.08
N TRP A 360 -18.81 13.16 -43.75
CA TRP A 360 -20.07 13.44 -43.07
C TRP A 360 -20.36 14.94 -43.02
N ALA A 361 -21.62 15.33 -43.16
CA ALA A 361 -22.06 16.72 -43.03
C ALA A 361 -22.02 17.23 -41.57
N PHE A 362 -22.17 16.34 -40.59
CA PHE A 362 -22.19 16.64 -39.16
C PHE A 362 -21.66 15.47 -38.33
N SER A 363 -21.38 15.72 -37.05
CA SER A 363 -20.85 14.72 -36.09
C SER A 363 -19.54 14.06 -36.52
N LYS A 364 -18.71 14.74 -37.33
CA LYS A 364 -17.42 14.22 -37.81
C LYS A 364 -16.44 13.89 -36.67
N ASP A 365 -16.57 14.60 -35.56
CA ASP A 365 -15.70 14.48 -34.39
C ASP A 365 -16.25 13.52 -33.33
N ASP A 366 -17.43 12.93 -33.54
CA ASP A 366 -18.05 12.04 -32.57
C ASP A 366 -17.41 10.64 -32.62
N PRO A 367 -16.80 10.16 -31.52
CA PRO A 367 -16.12 8.87 -31.51
C PRO A 367 -17.08 7.68 -31.62
N SER A 368 -18.37 7.87 -31.34
CA SER A 368 -19.41 6.84 -31.45
C SER A 368 -20.08 6.79 -32.83
N GLY A 369 -19.83 7.79 -33.68
CA GLY A 369 -20.34 7.81 -35.04
C GLY A 369 -19.86 6.61 -35.85
N ARG A 370 -20.78 5.95 -36.55
CA ARG A 370 -20.52 4.75 -37.36
C ARG A 370 -20.63 5.03 -38.85
N SER A 371 -21.69 5.73 -39.24
CA SER A 371 -21.97 6.04 -40.65
C SER A 371 -22.94 7.21 -40.75
N GLN A 372 -22.85 7.94 -41.87
CA GLN A 372 -23.86 8.90 -42.26
C GLN A 372 -24.42 8.53 -43.63
N TRP A 373 -25.74 8.62 -43.76
CA TRP A 373 -26.49 8.26 -44.96
C TRP A 373 -27.31 9.45 -45.45
N THR A 374 -27.42 9.57 -46.76
CA THR A 374 -28.15 10.61 -47.48
C THR A 374 -29.21 9.96 -48.35
N HIS A 375 -30.45 10.39 -48.17
CA HIS A 375 -31.57 9.91 -48.97
C HIS A 375 -31.58 10.60 -50.35
N ALA A 376 -31.67 9.81 -51.42
CA ALA A 376 -31.46 10.27 -52.80
C ALA A 376 -32.46 11.35 -53.26
N ARG A 377 -33.71 11.29 -52.77
CA ARG A 377 -34.77 12.22 -53.22
C ARG A 377 -34.86 13.50 -52.40
N THR A 378 -34.66 13.39 -51.09
CA THR A 378 -34.85 14.53 -50.17
C THR A 378 -33.54 15.22 -49.83
N GLY A 379 -32.40 14.56 -50.05
CA GLY A 379 -31.09 15.05 -49.62
C GLY A 379 -30.90 15.07 -48.10
N ALA A 380 -31.87 14.52 -47.35
CA ALA A 380 -31.82 14.49 -45.90
C ALA A 380 -30.75 13.50 -45.42
N HIS A 381 -30.13 13.83 -44.29
CA HIS A 381 -29.00 13.10 -43.74
C HIS A 381 -29.38 12.44 -42.41
N ILE A 382 -29.04 11.16 -42.27
CA ILE A 382 -29.19 10.37 -41.05
C ILE A 382 -27.81 9.95 -40.57
N THR A 383 -27.51 10.17 -39.30
CA THR A 383 -26.29 9.64 -38.68
C THR A 383 -26.64 8.46 -37.78
N VAL A 384 -25.85 7.39 -37.91
CA VAL A 384 -25.92 6.20 -37.07
C VAL A 384 -24.74 6.21 -36.12
N PHE A 385 -25.03 6.07 -34.84
CA PHE A 385 -24.09 5.82 -33.75
C PHE A 385 -24.28 4.40 -33.24
N ALA A 386 -23.28 3.83 -32.59
CA ALA A 386 -23.41 2.53 -31.95
C ALA A 386 -22.58 2.44 -30.67
N HIS A 387 -23.12 1.74 -29.69
CA HIS A 387 -22.53 1.55 -28.37
C HIS A 387 -22.67 0.08 -27.96
N PRO A 388 -21.60 -0.57 -27.46
CA PRO A 388 -21.73 -1.92 -26.93
C PRO A 388 -22.57 -1.90 -25.64
N GLN A 389 -23.62 -2.72 -25.59
CA GLN A 389 -24.60 -2.80 -24.52
C GLN A 389 -23.97 -3.17 -23.18
N SER A 390 -22.84 -3.86 -23.13
CA SER A 390 -22.12 -4.15 -21.87
C SER A 390 -21.68 -2.90 -21.06
N LEU A 391 -21.77 -1.69 -21.64
CA LEU A 391 -21.63 -0.43 -20.91
C LEU A 391 -22.89 -0.03 -20.13
N LEU A 392 -24.02 -0.69 -20.38
CA LEU A 392 -25.35 -0.40 -19.86
C LEU A 392 -25.87 -1.63 -19.11
N HIS A 393 -26.42 -1.42 -17.91
CA HIS A 393 -26.77 -2.52 -17.01
C HIS A 393 -28.09 -3.20 -17.40
N ASP A 394 -29.01 -2.43 -18.00
CA ASP A 394 -30.34 -2.88 -18.43
C ASP A 394 -30.91 -1.98 -19.53
N GLN A 395 -31.70 -2.53 -20.45
CA GLN A 395 -32.28 -1.79 -21.59
C GLN A 395 -33.41 -0.85 -21.17
N GLU A 396 -34.21 -1.22 -20.18
CA GLU A 396 -35.27 -0.36 -19.64
C GLU A 396 -34.66 0.76 -18.79
N GLU A 397 -33.62 0.46 -18.01
CA GLU A 397 -32.84 1.46 -17.28
C GLU A 397 -32.18 2.46 -18.23
N PHE A 398 -31.56 1.99 -19.33
CA PHE A 398 -31.01 2.87 -20.35
C PHE A 398 -32.08 3.78 -20.97
N HIS A 399 -33.24 3.22 -21.35
CA HIS A 399 -34.36 4.00 -21.88
C HIS A 399 -34.82 5.06 -20.86
N HIS A 400 -34.98 4.67 -19.59
CA HIS A 400 -35.38 5.56 -18.52
C HIS A 400 -34.40 6.73 -18.34
N ASP A 401 -33.11 6.43 -18.22
CA ASP A 401 -32.04 7.40 -18.03
C ASP A 401 -31.94 8.35 -19.21
N TYR A 402 -32.00 7.81 -20.43
CA TYR A 402 -31.96 8.59 -21.66
C TYR A 402 -33.15 9.56 -21.74
N SER A 403 -34.37 9.08 -21.50
CA SER A 403 -35.57 9.91 -21.50
C SER A 403 -35.53 10.97 -20.39
N ALA A 404 -34.93 10.67 -19.23
CA ALA A 404 -34.76 11.63 -18.15
C ALA A 404 -33.75 12.73 -18.51
N GLU A 405 -32.64 12.39 -19.17
CA GLU A 405 -31.65 13.35 -19.66
C GLU A 405 -32.26 14.25 -20.75
N MET A 406 -32.92 13.66 -21.74
CA MET A 406 -33.49 14.42 -22.85
C MET A 406 -34.58 15.39 -22.40
N LYS A 407 -35.38 15.04 -21.38
CA LYS A 407 -36.35 15.97 -20.77
C LYS A 407 -35.72 17.24 -20.19
N GLN A 408 -34.43 17.24 -19.89
CA GLN A 408 -33.69 18.44 -19.45
C GLN A 408 -33.18 19.28 -20.63
N GLN A 409 -33.02 18.66 -21.80
CA GLN A 409 -32.40 19.29 -22.98
C GLN A 409 -33.42 19.77 -24.02
N VAL A 410 -34.60 19.13 -24.10
CA VAL A 410 -35.65 19.49 -25.06
C VAL A 410 -36.66 20.47 -24.49
N VAL A 411 -37.26 21.26 -25.37
CA VAL A 411 -38.37 22.17 -25.05
C VAL A 411 -39.65 21.38 -24.77
N SER A 412 -39.89 20.31 -25.53
CA SER A 412 -41.05 19.44 -25.36
C SER A 412 -40.79 18.05 -25.94
N THR A 413 -41.14 17.00 -25.20
CA THR A 413 -41.18 15.62 -25.72
C THR A 413 -42.47 15.39 -26.50
N LEU A 414 -42.37 14.89 -27.73
CA LEU A 414 -43.50 14.56 -28.61
C LEU A 414 -43.82 13.06 -28.56
N VAL A 415 -42.81 12.20 -28.63
CA VAL A 415 -42.95 10.74 -28.61
C VAL A 415 -41.85 10.15 -27.73
N ASP A 416 -42.22 9.15 -26.95
CA ASP A 416 -41.32 8.35 -26.11
C ASP A 416 -41.97 6.96 -25.92
N ASP A 417 -41.72 6.05 -26.84
CA ASP A 417 -42.39 4.74 -26.89
C ASP A 417 -41.50 3.62 -27.48
N GLY A 418 -41.96 2.38 -27.36
CA GLY A 418 -41.30 1.19 -27.93
C GLY A 418 -41.75 0.83 -29.35
N GLN A 419 -42.34 1.76 -30.11
CA GLN A 419 -42.87 1.45 -31.45
C GLN A 419 -41.76 1.56 -32.50
N ILE A 420 -41.07 0.45 -32.71
CA ILE A 420 -40.01 0.32 -33.72
C ILE A 420 -40.49 -0.57 -34.88
N PRO A 421 -40.24 -0.20 -36.16
CA PRO A 421 -40.54 -1.06 -37.30
C PRO A 421 -39.85 -2.43 -37.23
N ALA A 422 -40.62 -3.49 -37.52
CA ALA A 422 -40.07 -4.84 -37.65
C ALA A 422 -39.03 -4.89 -38.80
N PRO A 423 -37.95 -5.69 -38.69
CA PRO A 423 -37.68 -6.69 -37.66
C PRO A 423 -36.92 -6.17 -36.42
N PHE A 424 -36.78 -4.86 -36.26
CA PHE A 424 -36.00 -4.28 -35.16
C PHE A 424 -36.79 -4.23 -33.84
N HIS A 425 -36.06 -4.10 -32.75
CA HIS A 425 -36.59 -3.89 -31.40
C HIS A 425 -35.81 -2.79 -30.70
N GLY A 426 -36.47 -2.09 -29.77
CA GLY A 426 -35.89 -0.98 -29.03
C GLY A 426 -36.92 0.09 -28.73
N PHE A 427 -36.51 1.35 -28.71
CA PHE A 427 -37.39 2.49 -28.43
C PHE A 427 -37.03 3.70 -29.28
N ARG A 428 -37.99 4.62 -29.42
CA ARG A 428 -37.79 5.89 -30.11
C ARG A 428 -38.13 7.06 -29.20
N TYR A 429 -37.38 8.13 -29.39
CA TYR A 429 -37.56 9.40 -28.72
C TYR A 429 -37.65 10.51 -29.77
N VAL A 430 -38.70 11.31 -29.69
CA VAL A 430 -38.90 12.48 -30.56
C VAL A 430 -39.15 13.70 -29.69
N GLY A 431 -38.29 14.72 -29.82
CA GLY A 431 -38.37 15.93 -29.02
C GLY A 431 -38.13 17.20 -29.84
N VAL A 432 -38.74 18.31 -29.43
CA VAL A 432 -38.49 19.63 -30.00
C VAL A 432 -37.35 20.29 -29.24
N MET A 433 -36.31 20.72 -29.93
CA MET A 433 -35.21 21.49 -29.37
C MET A 433 -35.06 22.83 -30.09
N LYS A 434 -34.50 23.81 -29.39
CA LYS A 434 -34.13 25.10 -29.98
C LYS A 434 -32.66 25.07 -30.41
N THR A 435 -32.42 25.40 -31.66
CA THR A 435 -31.07 25.61 -32.18
C THR A 435 -30.45 26.89 -31.60
N LYS A 436 -29.15 27.10 -31.83
CA LYS A 436 -28.47 28.35 -31.44
C LYS A 436 -29.06 29.61 -32.09
N THR A 437 -29.78 29.45 -33.19
CA THR A 437 -30.49 30.52 -33.92
C THR A 437 -31.95 30.69 -33.46
N ASP A 438 -32.34 30.05 -32.35
CA ASP A 438 -33.71 30.02 -31.79
C ASP A 438 -34.76 29.43 -32.75
N GLN A 439 -34.34 28.71 -33.78
CA GLN A 439 -35.23 27.91 -34.62
C GLN A 439 -35.57 26.60 -33.91
N GLU A 440 -36.85 26.24 -33.90
CA GLU A 440 -37.31 24.95 -33.40
C GLU A 440 -37.04 23.85 -34.42
N VAL A 441 -36.30 22.83 -34.00
CA VAL A 441 -36.05 21.62 -34.76
C VAL A 441 -36.57 20.42 -33.99
N VAL A 442 -37.10 19.45 -34.71
CA VAL A 442 -37.49 18.16 -34.16
C VAL A 442 -36.31 17.21 -34.30
N LEU A 443 -35.84 16.73 -33.15
CA LEU A 443 -34.83 15.69 -33.04
C LEU A 443 -35.53 14.34 -32.89
N MET A 444 -35.27 13.44 -33.83
CA MET A 444 -35.76 12.06 -33.84
C MET A 444 -34.59 11.14 -33.57
N GLN A 445 -34.76 10.26 -32.58
CA GLN A 445 -33.75 9.30 -32.19
C GLN A 445 -34.37 7.92 -32.02
N TYR A 446 -33.83 6.96 -32.74
CA TYR A 446 -34.27 5.57 -32.68
C TYR A 446 -33.12 4.73 -32.14
N PHE A 447 -33.36 4.06 -31.02
CA PHE A 447 -32.42 3.14 -30.42
C PHE A 447 -32.84 1.73 -30.79
N LEU A 448 -32.00 1.05 -31.56
CA LEU A 448 -32.21 -0.32 -31.97
C LEU A 448 -31.25 -1.21 -31.19
N TYR A 449 -31.79 -2.26 -30.60
CA TYR A 449 -31.01 -3.32 -30.00
C TYR A 449 -30.73 -4.39 -31.05
N ASP A 450 -29.50 -4.88 -31.11
CA ASP A 450 -29.18 -6.01 -31.98
C ASP A 450 -29.82 -7.30 -31.45
N GLN A 451 -29.92 -8.33 -32.30
CA GLN A 451 -30.67 -9.55 -31.99
C GLN A 451 -30.17 -10.28 -30.74
N ASP A 452 -28.89 -10.10 -30.40
CA ASP A 452 -28.23 -10.74 -29.28
C ASP A 452 -28.20 -9.84 -28.02
N GLY A 453 -28.66 -8.58 -28.11
CA GLY A 453 -28.59 -7.61 -27.02
C GLY A 453 -27.16 -7.26 -26.60
N HIS A 454 -26.24 -7.28 -27.56
CA HIS A 454 -24.84 -6.95 -27.39
C HIS A 454 -24.54 -5.49 -27.76
N ASP A 455 -25.32 -4.90 -28.67
CA ASP A 455 -25.08 -3.57 -29.22
C ASP A 455 -26.35 -2.72 -29.30
N ILE A 456 -26.21 -1.42 -29.05
CA ILE A 456 -27.25 -0.42 -29.15
C ILE A 456 -26.88 0.54 -30.27
N HIS A 457 -27.74 0.61 -31.29
CA HIS A 457 -27.58 1.50 -32.44
C HIS A 457 -28.52 2.69 -32.32
N GLN A 458 -27.96 3.89 -32.32
CA GLN A 458 -28.74 5.12 -32.29
C GLN A 458 -28.78 5.73 -33.68
N ILE A 459 -29.97 5.84 -34.26
CA ILE A 459 -30.22 6.57 -35.49
C ILE A 459 -30.69 7.97 -35.10
N SER A 460 -30.05 9.00 -35.62
CA SER A 460 -30.41 10.39 -35.32
C SER A 460 -30.69 11.19 -36.59
N LEU A 461 -31.82 11.89 -36.58
CA LEU A 461 -32.24 12.85 -37.59
C LEU A 461 -32.74 14.12 -36.90
N ALA A 462 -32.36 15.28 -37.42
CA ALA A 462 -32.90 16.58 -36.98
C ALA A 462 -33.49 17.31 -38.19
N VAL A 463 -34.75 17.74 -38.08
CA VAL A 463 -35.48 18.45 -39.15
C VAL A 463 -36.16 19.70 -38.60
N PRO A 464 -36.48 20.71 -39.44
CA PRO A 464 -37.39 21.79 -39.05
C PRO A 464 -38.70 21.24 -38.50
N ARG A 465 -39.34 21.96 -37.57
CA ARG A 465 -40.56 21.49 -36.91
C ARG A 465 -41.71 21.24 -37.88
N GLU A 466 -41.82 22.05 -38.93
CA GLU A 466 -42.80 21.90 -40.00
C GLU A 466 -42.63 20.61 -40.81
N ASP A 467 -41.43 20.02 -40.81
CA ASP A 467 -41.07 18.81 -41.56
C ASP A 467 -41.09 17.54 -40.69
N ALA A 468 -41.62 17.61 -39.46
CA ALA A 468 -41.58 16.49 -38.50
C ALA A 468 -42.19 15.20 -39.05
N ASP A 469 -43.38 15.26 -39.67
CA ASP A 469 -44.03 14.07 -40.23
C ASP A 469 -43.22 13.47 -41.40
N ALA A 470 -42.59 14.34 -42.21
CA ALA A 470 -41.74 13.91 -43.31
C ALA A 470 -40.42 13.29 -42.82
N GLY A 471 -39.84 13.85 -41.76
CA GLY A 471 -38.64 13.30 -41.11
C GLY A 471 -38.92 11.93 -40.48
N GLU A 472 -40.07 11.76 -39.83
CA GLU A 472 -40.47 10.47 -39.24
C GLU A 472 -40.65 9.41 -40.33
N ALA A 473 -41.36 9.76 -41.41
CA ALA A 473 -41.50 8.87 -42.57
C ALA A 473 -40.15 8.48 -43.18
N LEU A 474 -39.17 9.40 -43.15
CA LEU A 474 -37.82 9.15 -43.64
C LEU A 474 -37.03 8.18 -42.75
N VAL A 475 -37.12 8.30 -41.42
CA VAL A 475 -36.46 7.33 -40.52
C VAL A 475 -37.09 5.95 -40.65
N VAL A 476 -38.41 5.90 -40.80
CA VAL A 476 -39.12 4.65 -41.08
C VAL A 476 -38.66 4.05 -42.41
N ASP A 477 -38.56 4.83 -43.48
CA ASP A 477 -38.02 4.38 -44.78
C ASP A 477 -36.58 3.87 -44.65
N PHE A 478 -35.72 4.59 -43.93
CA PHE A 478 -34.36 4.16 -43.63
C PHE A 478 -34.34 2.78 -42.95
N LEU A 479 -35.19 2.57 -41.94
CA LEU A 479 -35.29 1.29 -41.23
C LEU A 479 -35.82 0.15 -42.11
N HIS A 480 -36.69 0.42 -43.09
CA HIS A 480 -37.14 -0.62 -44.03
C HIS A 480 -35.99 -1.16 -44.91
N HIS A 481 -34.98 -0.32 -45.17
CA HIS A 481 -33.81 -0.68 -45.97
C HIS A 481 -32.61 -1.14 -45.11
N ALA A 482 -32.68 -0.92 -43.80
CA ALA A 482 -31.60 -1.23 -42.89
C ALA A 482 -31.51 -2.73 -42.60
N ARG A 483 -30.28 -3.21 -42.38
CA ARG A 483 -29.98 -4.54 -41.86
C ARG A 483 -28.77 -4.49 -40.94
N PHE A 484 -28.73 -5.40 -39.96
CA PHE A 484 -27.52 -5.64 -39.20
C PHE A 484 -26.49 -6.35 -40.08
N ILE A 485 -25.24 -5.89 -40.02
CA ILE A 485 -24.07 -6.50 -40.62
C ILE A 485 -22.99 -6.67 -39.56
N ASP A 486 -21.94 -7.42 -39.85
CA ASP A 486 -20.76 -7.47 -38.98
C ASP A 486 -20.14 -6.07 -38.84
N ALA A 487 -19.70 -5.73 -37.63
CA ALA A 487 -19.14 -4.42 -37.35
C ALA A 487 -17.94 -4.10 -38.26
N ILE A 488 -17.99 -2.94 -38.91
CA ILE A 488 -16.94 -2.43 -39.77
C ILE A 488 -16.21 -1.33 -39.00
N ALA A 489 -14.89 -1.44 -38.83
CA ALA A 489 -14.12 -0.36 -38.24
C ALA A 489 -14.30 0.94 -39.05
N PRO A 490 -14.66 2.07 -38.41
CA PRO A 490 -14.77 3.34 -39.11
C PRO A 490 -13.43 3.69 -39.74
N GLN A 491 -13.46 4.15 -40.99
CA GLN A 491 -12.26 4.56 -41.71
C GLN A 491 -11.91 5.99 -41.27
N ARG A 492 -11.19 6.09 -40.16
CA ARG A 492 -10.69 7.35 -39.60
C ARG A 492 -9.42 7.83 -40.29
#